data_AF-A0A957AWT9-F1
#
_entry.id   AF-A0A957AWT9-F1
#
_cell.length_a   1.000
_cell.length_b   1.000
_cell.length_c   1.000
_cell.angle_alpha   90.00
_cell.angle_beta   90.00
_cell.angle_gamma   90.00
#
_symmetry.space_group_name_H-M   'P 1'
#
loop_
_entity.id
_entity.type
_entity.pdbx_description
1 polymer ?
#
loop_
_entity_poly.entity_id
_entity_poly.type
_entity_poly.pdbx_seq_one_letter_code
_entity_poly.pdbx_strand_id
1 'polypeptide(L)' 'MPTLHVRNVPEPLYERLRERAQERNRSLSAEVLMLLDFALDESEDTQTELLDSIRRRRFYNPAAAGAPDSSSLLREDRAR' A
#
# COMPACT_ATOMS: atom_id res chain seq x y z
N MET A 1 1.78 0.28 -31.32
CA MET A 1 1.46 -0.11 -29.93
C MET A 1 2.49 -1.13 -29.48
N PRO A 2 3.04 -1.02 -28.26
CA PRO A 2 3.92 -2.05 -27.73
C PRO A 2 3.14 -3.36 -27.57
N THR A 3 3.79 -4.49 -27.84
CA THR A 3 3.20 -5.83 -27.69
C THR A 3 4.17 -6.70 -26.92
N LEU A 4 3.68 -7.31 -25.82
CA LEU A 4 4.46 -8.21 -24.99
C LEU A 4 4.12 -9.66 -25.39
N HIS A 5 5.15 -10.42 -25.76
CA HIS A 5 5.03 -11.85 -26.01
C HIS A 5 5.76 -12.64 -24.93
N VAL A 6 5.00 -13.41 -24.14
CA VAL A 6 5.56 -14.31 -23.13
C VAL A 6 5.58 -15.73 -23.71
N ARG A 7 6.73 -16.39 -23.69
CA ARG A 7 6.90 -17.77 -24.16
C ARG A 7 7.03 -18.71 -22.99
N ASN A 8 6.74 -20.00 -23.23
CA ASN A 8 6.89 -21.08 -22.25
C ASN A 8 6.09 -20.84 -20.96
N VAL A 9 4.89 -20.29 -21.07
CA VAL A 9 3.97 -20.18 -19.94
C VAL A 9 3.56 -21.60 -19.53
N PRO A 10 3.80 -22.03 -18.27
CA PRO A 10 3.37 -23.34 -17.82
C PRO A 10 1.85 -23.47 -17.94
N GLU A 11 1.38 -24.62 -18.42
CA GLU A 11 -0.07 -24.91 -18.54
C GLU A 11 -0.86 -24.58 -17.27
N PRO A 12 -0.39 -24.94 -16.05
CA PRO A 12 -1.13 -24.64 -14.83
C PRO A 12 -1.24 -23.14 -14.55
N LEU A 13 -0.27 -22.33 -14.98
CA LEU A 13 -0.32 -20.89 -14.82
C LEU A 13 -1.32 -20.26 -15.80
N TYR A 14 -1.32 -20.74 -17.04
CA TYR A 14 -2.26 -20.28 -18.07
C TYR A 14 -3.71 -20.53 -17.65
N GLU A 15 -4.02 -21.74 -17.18
CA GLU A 15 -5.38 -22.07 -16.74
C GLU A 15 -5.82 -21.24 -15.52
N ARG A 16 -4.94 -21.04 -14.54
CA ARG A 16 -5.24 -20.15 -13.40
C ARG A 16 -5.52 -18.71 -13.81
N LEU A 17 -4.80 -18.17 -14.81
CA LEU A 17 -5.06 -16.84 -15.34
C LEU A 17 -6.40 -16.78 -16.08
N ARG A 18 -6.73 -17.85 -16.81
CA ARG A 18 -7.99 -17.96 -17.55
C ARG A 18 -9.20 -18.03 -16.63
N GLU A 19 -9.17 -18.89 -15.62
CA GLU A 19 -10.23 -19.01 -14.61
C GLU A 19 -10.47 -17.66 -13.92
N ARG A 20 -9.39 -17.03 -13.45
CA ARG A 20 -9.42 -15.73 -12.79
C ARG A 20 -9.99 -14.64 -13.71
N ALA A 21 -9.67 -14.66 -15.00
CA ALA A 21 -10.23 -13.72 -15.97
C ALA A 21 -11.74 -13.93 -16.18
N GLN A 22 -12.20 -15.19 -16.22
CA GLN A 22 -13.62 -15.53 -16.32
C GLN A 22 -14.40 -15.07 -15.08
N GLU A 23 -13.89 -15.36 -13.88
CA GLU A 23 -14.49 -14.91 -12.61
C GLU A 23 -14.67 -13.39 -12.57
N ARG A 24 -13.70 -12.65 -13.12
CA ARG A 24 -13.74 -11.18 -13.19
C ARG A 24 -14.47 -10.62 -14.41
N ASN A 25 -15.05 -11.47 -15.27
CA ASN A 25 -15.70 -11.08 -16.53
C ASN A 25 -14.79 -10.22 -17.43
N ARG A 26 -13.52 -10.59 -17.55
CA ARG A 26 -12.51 -9.89 -18.35
C ARG A 26 -11.91 -10.80 -19.41
N SER A 27 -11.34 -10.20 -20.45
CA SER A 27 -10.47 -10.94 -21.36
C SER A 27 -9.17 -11.32 -20.66
N LEU A 28 -8.53 -12.40 -21.11
CA LEU A 28 -7.24 -12.83 -20.57
C LEU A 28 -6.20 -11.72 -20.65
N SER A 29 -6.12 -11.02 -21.78
CA SER A 29 -5.18 -9.90 -21.96
C SER A 29 -5.44 -8.78 -20.96
N ALA A 30 -6.71 -8.44 -20.69
CA ALA A 30 -7.06 -7.40 -19.72
C ALA A 30 -6.69 -7.82 -18.28
N GLU A 31 -6.92 -9.08 -17.91
CA GLU A 31 -6.53 -9.56 -16.59
C GLU A 31 -5.00 -9.61 -16.42
N VAL A 32 -4.25 -10.01 -17.46
CA VAL A 32 -2.79 -9.98 -17.42
C VAL A 32 -2.26 -8.55 -17.27
N LEU A 33 -2.83 -7.58 -17.99
CA LEU A 33 -2.45 -6.17 -17.84
C LEU A 33 -2.71 -5.67 -16.42
N MET A 34 -3.89 -5.95 -15.85
CA MET A 34 -4.22 -5.59 -14.46
C MET A 34 -3.25 -6.19 -13.44
N LEU A 35 -2.83 -7.45 -13.64
CA LEU A 35 -1.88 -8.10 -12.75
C LEU A 35 -0.48 -7.50 -12.85
N LEU A 36 -0.05 -7.14 -14.05
CA LEU A 36 1.24 -6.46 -14.26
C LEU A 36 1.23 -5.07 -13.64
N ASP A 37 0.17 -4.30 -13.84
CA ASP A 37 -0.02 -2.96 -13.26
C ASP A 37 0.04 -3.03 -11.72
N PHE A 38 -0.74 -3.92 -11.12
CA PHE A 38 -0.75 -4.13 -9.67
C PHE A 38 0.61 -4.57 -9.11
N ALA A 39 1.34 -5.43 -9.84
CA ALA A 39 2.66 -5.88 -9.39
C ALA A 39 3.72 -4.77 -9.44
N LEU A 40 3.58 -3.82 -10.37
CA LEU A 40 4.44 -2.63 -10.43
C LEU A 40 4.08 -1.67 -9.29
N ASP A 41 2.79 -1.39 -9.08
CA ASP A 41 2.31 -0.51 -7.99
C ASP A 41 2.67 -1.04 -6.58
N GLU A 42 2.54 -2.35 -6.34
CA GLU A 42 2.93 -2.96 -5.05
C GLU A 42 4.43 -2.85 -4.78
N SER A 43 5.24 -2.85 -5.84
CA SER A 43 6.70 -2.81 -5.73
C SER A 43 7.26 -1.42 -5.51
N GLU A 44 6.55 -0.38 -5.93
CA GLU A 44 7.09 0.98 -5.94
C GLU A 44 6.88 1.71 -4.60
N ASP A 45 5.71 1.68 -3.96
CA ASP A 45 5.46 2.70 -2.92
C ASP A 45 4.66 2.30 -1.66
N THR A 46 3.87 1.23 -1.67
CA THR A 46 2.82 1.11 -0.65
C THR A 46 3.31 0.88 0.79
N GLN A 47 4.36 0.07 1.00
CA GLN A 47 4.82 -0.22 2.37
C GLN A 47 5.66 0.92 2.96
N THR A 48 6.56 1.49 2.17
CA THR A 48 7.47 2.55 2.64
C THR A 48 6.71 3.85 2.86
N GLU A 49 5.82 4.24 1.94
CA GLU A 49 4.99 5.43 2.09
C GLU A 49 3.96 5.28 3.22
N LEU A 50 3.36 4.11 3.40
CA LEU A 50 2.47 3.85 4.53
C LEU A 50 3.22 3.96 5.86
N LEU A 51 4.40 3.35 5.97
CA LEU A 51 5.23 3.47 7.17
C LEU A 51 5.69 4.91 7.42
N ASP A 52 6.04 5.66 6.38
CA ASP A 52 6.39 7.07 6.48
C ASP A 52 5.20 7.95 6.86
N SER A 53 4.00 7.67 6.35
CA SER A 53 2.77 8.36 6.76
C SER A 53 2.44 8.12 8.24
N ILE A 54 2.63 6.87 8.72
CA ILE A 54 2.45 6.50 10.14
C ILE A 54 3.51 7.20 11.00
N ARG A 55 4.78 7.24 10.56
CA ARG A 55 5.86 7.95 11.26
C ARG A 55 5.57 9.44 11.36
N ARG A 56 5.20 10.11 10.26
CA ARG A 56 4.83 11.53 10.25
C ARG A 56 3.66 11.84 11.19
N ARG A 57 2.67 10.94 11.27
CA ARG A 57 1.48 11.12 12.13
C ARG A 57 1.75 10.86 13.61
N ARG A 58 2.74 10.04 13.96
CA ARG A 58 3.09 9.70 15.35
C ARG A 58 3.95 10.75 16.05
N PHE A 59 4.66 11.60 15.32
CA PHE A 59 5.42 12.71 15.92
C PHE A 59 4.55 13.96 16.03
N TYR A 60 3.56 13.93 16.94
CA TYR A 60 3.06 15.18 17.51
C TYR A 60 4.16 15.74 18.41
N ASN A 61 4.74 16.88 18.03
CA ASN A 61 5.68 17.61 18.87
C ASN A 61 4.90 18.69 19.64
N PRO A 62 4.46 18.43 20.89
CA PRO A 62 3.69 19.38 21.69
C PRO A 62 4.45 20.71 21.88
N ALA A 63 5.78 20.66 22.01
CA ALA A 63 6.60 21.86 22.18
C ALA A 63 6.57 22.77 20.93
N ALA A 64 6.52 22.19 19.73
CA ALA A 64 6.39 22.96 18.49
C ALA A 64 4.98 23.55 18.31
N ALA A 65 3.96 22.97 18.95
CA ALA A 65 2.59 23.47 18.96
C ALA A 65 2.30 24.47 20.10
N GLY A 66 3.32 24.86 20.88
CA GLY A 66 3.16 25.74 22.04
C GLY A 66 2.38 25.10 23.19
N ALA A 67 2.20 23.77 23.16
CA ALA A 67 1.54 23.06 24.23
C ALA A 67 2.50 22.93 25.43
N PRO A 68 2.03 23.23 26.66
CA PRO A 68 2.83 23.02 27.86
C PRO A 68 3.16 21.54 28.04
N ASP A 69 4.27 21.26 28.74
CA ASP A 69 4.67 19.89 29.03
C ASP A 69 3.55 19.16 29.80
N SER A 70 3.17 17.97 29.34
CA SER A 70 2.12 17.18 29.98
C SER A 70 2.50 16.81 31.41
N SER A 71 3.80 16.70 31.71
CA SER A 71 4.28 16.45 33.07
C SER A 71 4.07 17.62 34.04
N SER A 72 4.07 18.87 33.56
CA SER A 72 3.77 20.04 34.40
C SER A 72 2.27 20.13 34.69
N LEU A 73 1.42 19.88 33.69
CA LEU A 73 -0.04 19.87 33.88
C LEU A 73 -0.50 18.80 34.89
N LEU A 74 0.08 17.59 34.82
CA LEU A 74 -0.22 16.51 35.76
C LEU A 74 0.21 16.80 37.21
N ARG A 75 1.27 17.61 37.41
CA ARG A 75 1.70 18.01 38.76
C ARG A 75 0.77 19.08 39.35
N GLU A 76 0.31 20.02 38.53
CA GLU A 76 -0.60 21.08 38.96
C GLU A 76 -1.97 20.52 39.38
N ASP A 77 -2.52 19.57 38.62
CA ASP A 77 -3.79 18.90 38.94
C ASP A 77 -3.71 18.08 40.23
N ARG A 78 -2.56 17.45 40.51
CA ARG A 78 -2.32 16.69 41.75
C ARG A 78 -2.11 17.55 43.00
N ALA A 79 -1.78 18.83 42.82
CA ALA A 79 -1.54 19.77 43.92
C ALA A 79 -2.81 20.54 44.32
N ARG A 80 -3.95 20.19 43.73
CA ARG A 80 -5.25 20.85 43.91
C ARG A 80 -6.15 20.13 44.91
#